data_AF-A0AA36AE16-F1
#
_entry.id   AF-A0AA36AE16-F1
#
_cell.length_a   1.000
_cell.length_b   1.000
_cell.length_c   1.000
_cell.angle_alpha   90.00
_cell.angle_beta   90.00
_cell.angle_gamma   90.00
#
_symmetry.space_group_name_H-M   'P 1'
#
loop_
_entity.id
_entity.type
_entity.pdbx_description
1 polymer ?
#
loop_
_entity_poly.entity_id
_entity_poly.type
_entity_poly.pdbx_seq_one_letter_code
_entity_poly.pdbx_strand_id
1 'polypeptide(L)'
;MKAHIGVDAKSGLTHSLVTTAANEHDLNQLGNLLHGEEQFVSADAGYQGAPQREELAEVDVDWLIAERPGRVKTLKQHPRKNKTAINIEYMKARYKGLLKNDNQLAMLFTLANLFRVDQMIRQWERSQ
;
A
#
# COMPACT_ATOMS: atom_id res chain seq x y z
N MET A 1 -9.47 8.86 -13.11
CA MET A 1 -9.67 8.83 -11.66
C MET A 1 -8.70 7.83 -11.07
N LYS A 2 -8.18 8.08 -9.87
CA LYS A 2 -7.40 7.12 -9.08
C LYS A 2 -7.77 7.22 -7.61
N ALA A 3 -7.44 6.17 -6.85
CA ALA A 3 -7.67 6.08 -5.42
C ALA A 3 -6.33 5.91 -4.70
N HIS A 4 -6.16 6.66 -3.62
CA HIS A 4 -5.04 6.62 -2.69
C HIS A 4 -5.58 6.06 -1.38
N ILE A 5 -4.90 5.06 -0.81
CA ILE A 5 -5.41 4.31 0.35
C ILE A 5 -4.27 4.22 1.36
N GLY A 6 -4.52 4.68 2.59
CA GLY A 6 -3.68 4.41 3.74
C GLY A 6 -4.17 3.16 4.45
N VAL A 7 -3.24 2.26 4.71
CA VAL A 7 -3.50 0.96 5.34
C VAL A 7 -2.53 0.81 6.50
N ASP A 8 -3.05 0.46 7.67
CA ASP A 8 -2.23 0.17 8.83
C ASP A 8 -1.42 -1.10 8.56
N ALA A 9 -0.10 -0.99 8.69
CA ALA A 9 0.81 -2.06 8.30
C ALA A 9 0.71 -3.30 9.20
N LYS A 10 0.22 -3.14 10.45
CA LYS A 10 0.13 -4.22 11.43
C LYS A 10 -1.18 -5.00 11.33
N SER A 11 -2.31 -4.29 11.24
CA SER A 11 -3.65 -4.88 11.19
C SER A 11 -4.15 -5.14 9.77
N GLY A 12 -3.58 -4.46 8.77
CA GLY A 12 -4.07 -4.51 7.39
C GLY A 12 -5.35 -3.70 7.16
N LEU A 13 -5.82 -2.94 8.16
CA LEU A 13 -7.04 -2.15 8.06
C LEU A 13 -6.79 -0.86 7.30
N THR A 14 -7.69 -0.57 6.36
CA THR A 14 -7.74 0.73 5.69
C THR A 14 -8.22 1.79 6.69
N HIS A 15 -7.47 2.87 6.83
CA HIS A 15 -7.83 4.00 7.70
C HIS A 15 -8.06 5.31 6.93
N SER A 16 -7.55 5.42 5.70
CA SER A 16 -7.73 6.60 4.85
C SER A 16 -7.97 6.23 3.40
N LEU A 17 -8.81 7.00 2.71
CA LEU A 17 -9.12 6.87 1.29
C LEU A 17 -9.31 8.26 0.69
N VAL A 18 -8.54 8.57 -0.35
CA VAL A 18 -8.68 9.80 -1.13
C VAL A 18 -8.80 9.45 -2.60
N THR A 19 -9.79 10.02 -3.29
CA THR A 19 -9.95 9.86 -4.73
C THR A 19 -9.59 11.15 -5.44
N THR A 20 -8.82 11.03 -6.52
CA THR A 20 -8.33 12.17 -7.29
C THR A 20 -8.49 11.93 -8.79
N ALA A 21 -8.33 13.00 -9.57
CA ALA A 21 -8.17 12.89 -11.00
C ALA A 21 -6.86 12.14 -11.33
N ALA A 22 -6.78 11.51 -12.50
CA ALA A 22 -5.63 10.67 -12.85
C ALA A 22 -4.32 11.47 -13.04
N ASN A 23 -4.43 12.77 -13.32
CA ASN A 23 -3.32 13.70 -13.53
C ASN A 23 -2.74 14.26 -12.23
N GLU A 24 -3.43 14.13 -11.09
CA GLU A 24 -2.90 14.56 -9.80
C GLU A 24 -1.63 13.78 -9.44
N HIS A 25 -0.65 14.39 -8.77
CA HIS A 25 0.57 13.67 -8.39
C HIS A 25 0.36 12.90 -7.08
N ASP A 26 0.87 11.67 -6.98
CA ASP A 26 0.67 10.80 -5.81
C ASP A 26 1.20 11.45 -4.51
N LEU A 27 2.39 12.06 -4.58
CA LEU A 27 2.98 12.84 -3.48
C LEU A 27 2.05 13.88 -2.84
N ASN A 28 1.18 14.53 -3.61
CA ASN A 28 0.31 15.59 -3.07
C ASN A 28 -0.75 15.04 -2.11
N GLN A 29 -0.99 13.73 -2.13
CA GLN A 29 -1.99 13.09 -1.27
C GLN A 29 -1.38 12.42 -0.04
N LEU A 30 -0.05 12.31 0.02
CA LEU A 30 0.60 11.52 1.06
C LEU A 30 0.30 12.03 2.47
N GLY A 31 0.29 13.35 2.69
CA GLY A 31 -0.09 13.93 3.98
C GLY A 31 -1.51 13.56 4.41
N ASN A 32 -2.45 13.43 3.46
CA ASN A 32 -3.83 13.00 3.73
C ASN A 32 -3.94 11.50 4.01
N LEU A 33 -2.92 10.72 3.66
CA LEU A 33 -2.92 9.27 3.87
C LEU A 33 -2.41 8.89 5.26
N LEU A 34 -1.57 9.71 5.88
CA LEU A 34 -0.98 9.43 7.18
C LEU A 34 -1.92 9.86 8.32
N HIS A 35 -1.94 9.09 9.41
CA HIS A 35 -2.67 9.42 10.64
C HIS A 35 -1.76 9.95 11.76
N GLY A 36 -0.45 9.95 11.57
CA GLY A 36 0.53 10.58 12.45
C GLY A 36 1.09 9.66 13.55
N GLU A 37 0.71 8.38 13.58
CA GLU A 37 1.26 7.39 14.52
C GLU A 37 2.15 6.35 13.82
N GLU A 38 2.46 6.56 12.54
CA GLU A 38 3.31 5.67 11.76
C GLU A 38 4.73 5.67 12.33
N GLN A 39 5.35 4.48 12.36
CA GLN A 39 6.79 4.34 12.62
C GLN A 39 7.58 4.19 11.33
N PHE A 40 6.95 3.63 10.30
CA PHE A 40 7.50 3.47 8.98
C PHE A 40 6.41 3.61 7.93
N VAL A 41 6.78 4.10 6.75
CA VAL A 41 5.87 4.24 5.61
C VAL A 41 6.41 3.46 4.44
N SER A 42 5.68 2.43 4.02
CA SER A 42 6.00 1.65 2.82
C SER A 42 5.17 2.14 1.64
N ALA A 43 5.83 2.59 0.57
CA ALA A 43 5.17 3.16 -0.58
C ALA A 43 5.86 2.78 -1.89
N ASP A 44 5.19 3.04 -3.02
CA ASP A 44 5.76 2.78 -4.33
C ASP A 44 6.64 3.92 -4.86
N ALA A 45 7.24 3.69 -6.02
CA ALA A 45 8.17 4.64 -6.62
C ALA A 45 7.51 5.98 -7.01
N GLY A 46 6.17 6.08 -7.06
CA GLY A 46 5.44 7.33 -7.26
C GLY A 46 5.53 8.30 -6.08
N TYR A 47 5.86 7.78 -4.89
CA TYR A 47 6.09 8.57 -3.68
C TYR A 47 7.57 8.91 -3.46
N GLN A 48 8.45 8.62 -4.42
CA GLN A 48 9.83 9.12 -4.35
C GLN A 48 9.82 10.65 -4.28
N GLY A 49 10.51 11.22 -3.29
CA GLY A 49 10.46 12.66 -3.02
C GLY A 49 9.68 13.01 -1.75
N ALA A 50 8.96 12.05 -1.15
CA ALA A 50 8.19 12.29 0.07
C ALA A 50 9.03 12.81 1.25
N PRO A 51 10.22 12.25 1.57
CA PRO A 51 11.04 12.75 2.67
C PRO A 51 11.54 14.19 2.47
N GLN A 52 11.50 14.70 1.24
CA GLN A 52 11.98 16.05 0.88
C GLN A 52 10.85 17.09 0.85
N ARG A 53 9.59 16.71 1.13
CA ARG A 53 8.45 17.63 1.16
C ARG A 53 8.42 18.37 2.50
N GLU A 54 8.23 19.68 2.43
CA GLU A 54 8.12 20.54 3.61
C GLU A 54 6.94 20.13 4.51
N GLU A 55 5.81 19.74 3.91
CA GLU A 55 4.62 19.22 4.61
C GLU A 55 4.89 17.94 5.42
N LEU A 56 5.95 17.20 5.10
CA LEU A 56 6.32 15.93 5.73
C LEU A 56 7.63 16.04 6.52
N ALA A 57 8.19 17.25 6.64
CA ALA A 57 9.49 17.46 7.28
C ALA A 57 9.47 17.13 8.78
N GLU A 58 8.31 17.27 9.43
CA GLU A 58 8.11 16.95 10.85
C GLU A 58 7.70 15.48 11.08
N VAL A 59 7.46 14.72 10.01
CA VAL A 59 7.05 13.31 10.10
C VAL A 59 8.31 12.45 10.30
N ASP A 60 8.58 12.09 11.55
CA ASP A 60 9.69 11.22 11.94
C ASP A 60 9.34 9.74 11.69
N VAL A 61 9.51 9.29 10.45
CA VAL A 61 9.21 7.92 10.00
C VAL A 61 10.33 7.31 9.16
N ASP A 62 10.46 5.99 9.25
CA ASP A 62 11.29 5.23 8.34
C ASP A 62 10.62 5.08 6.96
N TRP A 63 11.17 5.79 5.97
CA TRP A 63 10.65 5.77 4.60
C TRP A 63 11.12 4.54 3.81
N LEU A 64 10.23 3.58 3.60
CA LEU A 64 10.44 2.36 2.83
C LEU A 64 9.85 2.47 1.42
N ILE A 65 10.34 3.45 0.66
CA ILE A 65 9.85 3.73 -0.69
C ILE A 65 10.59 2.86 -1.72
N ALA A 66 9.86 2.23 -2.62
CA ALA A 66 10.43 1.39 -3.67
C ALA A 66 11.22 2.20 -4.70
N GLU A 67 12.33 1.64 -5.19
CA GLU A 67 13.11 2.24 -6.26
C GLU A 67 12.46 2.12 -7.64
N ARG A 68 12.75 3.09 -8.52
CA ARG A 68 12.28 3.03 -9.91
C ARG A 68 12.88 1.82 -10.64
N PRO A 69 12.13 1.17 -11.55
CA PRO A 69 12.63 0.01 -12.31
C PRO A 69 13.97 0.26 -13.02
N GLY A 70 14.18 1.48 -13.54
CA GLY A 70 15.44 1.87 -14.18
C GLY A 70 16.64 1.82 -13.22
N ARG A 71 16.48 2.31 -11.99
CA ARG A 71 17.53 2.28 -10.96
C ARG A 71 17.82 0.85 -10.53
N VAL A 72 16.77 0.04 -10.31
CA VAL A 72 16.90 -1.38 -10.01
C VAL A 72 17.64 -2.13 -11.12
N LYS A 73 17.39 -1.80 -12.40
CA LYS A 73 18.12 -2.36 -13.54
C LYS A 73 19.61 -2.04 -13.49
N THR A 74 19.99 -0.81 -13.14
CA THR A 74 21.40 -0.42 -12.96
C THR A 74 22.05 -1.18 -11.80
N LEU A 75 21.36 -1.35 -10.67
CA LEU A 75 21.88 -2.12 -9.54
C LEU A 75 22.22 -3.56 -9.96
N LYS A 76 21.35 -4.17 -10.75
CA LYS A 76 21.51 -5.54 -11.28
C LYS A 76 22.66 -5.71 -12.28
N GLN A 77 23.24 -4.64 -12.83
CA GLN A 77 24.43 -4.75 -13.70
C GLN A 77 25.66 -5.22 -12.92
N HIS A 78 25.73 -4.91 -11.62
CA HIS A 78 26.86 -5.28 -10.75
C HIS A 78 26.36 -5.98 -9.47
N PRO A 79 25.78 -7.19 -9.59
CA PRO A 79 25.04 -7.81 -8.50
C PRO A 79 25.92 -8.19 -7.30
N ARG A 80 27.21 -8.49 -7.53
CA ARG A 80 28.15 -8.78 -6.44
C ARG A 80 28.43 -7.56 -5.56
N LYS A 81 28.49 -6.37 -6.16
CA LYS A 81 28.71 -5.10 -5.43
C LYS A 81 27.42 -4.62 -4.77
N ASN A 82 26.29 -4.77 -5.46
CA ASN A 82 24.99 -4.23 -5.05
C ASN A 82 24.07 -5.26 -4.36
N LYS A 83 24.61 -6.38 -3.86
CA LYS A 83 23.82 -7.51 -3.34
C LYS A 83 22.81 -7.07 -2.28
N THR A 84 23.25 -6.27 -1.31
CA THR A 84 22.40 -5.77 -0.23
C THR A 84 21.28 -4.87 -0.75
N ALA A 85 21.60 -3.92 -1.63
CA ALA A 85 20.62 -3.00 -2.21
C ALA A 85 19.56 -3.74 -3.05
N ILE A 86 19.97 -4.72 -3.85
CA ILE A 86 19.04 -5.56 -4.62
C ILE A 86 18.12 -6.36 -3.70
N ASN A 87 18.66 -6.92 -2.61
CA ASN A 87 17.87 -7.67 -1.64
C ASN A 87 16.85 -6.78 -0.93
N ILE A 88 17.23 -5.56 -0.54
CA ILE A 88 16.31 -4.59 0.07
C ILE A 88 15.15 -4.28 -0.88
N GLU A 89 15.44 -3.96 -2.15
CA GLU A 89 14.39 -3.69 -3.13
C GLU A 89 13.49 -4.91 -3.40
N TYR A 90 14.07 -6.10 -3.39
CA TYR A 90 13.30 -7.34 -3.47
C TYR A 90 12.37 -7.53 -2.27
N MET A 91 12.86 -7.23 -1.06
CA MET A 91 12.05 -7.32 0.17
C MET A 91 10.91 -6.30 0.18
N LYS A 92 11.17 -5.04 -0.19
CA LYS A 92 10.12 -4.00 -0.35
C LYS A 92 9.03 -4.47 -1.31
N ALA A 93 9.40 -5.01 -2.47
CA ALA A 93 8.45 -5.52 -3.46
C ALA A 93 7.68 -6.76 -2.95
N ARG A 94 8.36 -7.69 -2.28
CA ARG A 94 7.77 -8.94 -1.78
C ARG A 94 6.75 -8.69 -0.68
N TYR A 95 7.09 -7.89 0.34
CA TYR A 95 6.16 -7.61 1.44
C TYR A 95 4.95 -6.82 0.96
N LYS A 96 5.14 -5.84 0.07
CA LYS A 96 4.04 -5.14 -0.57
C LYS A 96 3.11 -6.10 -1.33
N GLY A 97 3.68 -6.99 -2.14
CA GLY A 97 2.91 -7.94 -2.94
C GLY A 97 2.09 -8.91 -2.08
N LEU A 98 2.71 -9.45 -1.03
CA LEU A 98 2.04 -10.39 -0.13
C LEU A 98 0.92 -9.72 0.66
N LEU A 99 1.19 -8.58 1.31
CA LEU A 99 0.18 -7.86 2.09
C LEU A 99 -0.98 -7.35 1.22
N LYS A 100 -0.69 -6.82 0.02
CA LYS A 100 -1.73 -6.36 -0.89
C LYS A 100 -2.64 -7.51 -1.34
N ASN A 101 -2.06 -8.67 -1.67
CA ASN A 101 -2.82 -9.84 -2.07
C ASN A 101 -3.62 -10.42 -0.90
N ASP A 102 -3.04 -10.46 0.30
CA ASP A 102 -3.72 -10.94 1.51
C ASP A 102 -4.93 -10.06 1.86
N ASN A 103 -4.76 -8.74 1.88
CA ASN A 103 -5.87 -7.80 2.10
C ASN A 103 -6.96 -7.92 1.03
N GLN A 104 -6.58 -8.09 -0.24
CA GLN A 104 -7.54 -8.31 -1.32
C GLN A 104 -8.32 -9.63 -1.12
N LEU A 105 -7.64 -10.71 -0.74
CA LEU A 105 -8.27 -11.99 -0.43
C LEU A 105 -9.19 -11.86 0.78
N ALA A 106 -8.74 -11.25 1.88
CA ALA A 106 -9.52 -11.02 3.08
C ALA A 106 -10.82 -10.27 2.78
N MET A 107 -10.75 -9.20 1.98
CA MET A 107 -11.93 -8.47 1.51
C MET A 107 -12.87 -9.34 0.67
N LEU A 108 -12.35 -10.08 -0.30
CA LEU A 108 -13.15 -10.95 -1.15
C LEU A 108 -13.87 -12.04 -0.34
N PHE A 109 -13.16 -12.72 0.57
CA PHE A 109 -13.76 -13.73 1.44
C PHE A 109 -14.78 -13.13 2.42
N THR A 110 -14.52 -11.94 2.97
CA THR A 110 -15.46 -11.25 3.86
C THR A 110 -16.76 -10.89 3.12
N LEU A 111 -16.65 -10.32 1.92
CA LEU A 111 -17.80 -9.98 1.09
C LEU A 111 -18.55 -11.24 0.62
N ALA A 112 -17.84 -12.29 0.24
CA ALA A 112 -18.44 -13.57 -0.14
C ALA A 112 -19.22 -14.20 1.03
N ASN A 113 -18.67 -14.15 2.24
CA ASN A 113 -19.33 -14.61 3.46
C ASN A 113 -20.59 -13.78 3.74
N LEU A 114 -20.50 -12.45 3.66
CA LEU A 114 -21.64 -11.55 3.88
C LEU A 114 -22.77 -11.81 2.88
N PHE A 115 -22.43 -11.97 1.60
CA PHE A 115 -23.39 -12.30 0.54
C PHE A 115 -24.02 -13.69 0.75
N ARG A 116 -23.23 -14.69 1.14
CA ARG A 116 -23.74 -16.04 1.43
C ARG A 116 -24.73 -16.03 2.59
N VAL A 117 -24.46 -15.26 3.64
CA VAL A 117 -25.36 -15.07 4.78
C VAL A 117 -26.67 -14.40 4.35
N ASP A 118 -26.62 -13.33 3.55
CA ASP A 118 -27.83 -12.69 3.00
C ASP A 118 -28.68 -13.69 2.20
N GLN A 119 -28.06 -14.52 1.37
CA GLN A 119 -28.78 -15.58 0.65
C GLN A 119 -29.45 -16.60 1.59
N MET A 120 -28.79 -16.98 2.68
CA MET A 120 -29.37 -17.90 3.68
C MET A 120 -30.58 -17.28 4.38
N ILE A 121 -30.49 -16.01 4.77
CA ILE A 121 -31.60 -15.28 5.41
C ILE A 121 -32.81 -15.23 4.47
N ARG A 122 -32.62 -14.83 3.20
CA ARG A 122 -33.70 -14.79 2.21
C ARG A 122 -34.32 -16.16 1.93
N GLN A 123 -33.52 -17.23 1.97
CA GLN A 123 -34.03 -18.60 1.82
C GLN A 123 -34.89 -19.00 3.01
N TRP A 124 -34.45 -18.67 4.22
CA TRP A 124 -35.18 -18.95 5.45
C TRP A 124 -36.52 -18.21 5.49
N GLU A 125 -36.55 -16.92 5.16
CA GLU A 125 -37.79 -16.11 5.09
C GLU A 125 -38.80 -16.67 4.08
N ARG A 126 -38.34 -17.21 2.94
CA ARG A 126 -39.22 -17.83 1.94
C ARG A 126 -39.75 -19.21 2.33
N SER A 127 -39.16 -19.83 3.35
CA SER A 127 -39.55 -21.16 3.84
C SER A 127 -40.50 -21.12 5.04
N GLN A 128 -40.77 -19.92 5.55
CA GLN A 128 -41.84 -19.61 6.51
C GLN A 128 -43.11 -19.24 5.76
#